data_AF-A0A3D1VIV7-F1
#
_entry.id   AF-A0A3D1VIV7-F1
#
_cell.length_a   1.000
_cell.length_b   1.000
_cell.length_c   1.000
_cell.angle_alpha   90.00
_cell.angle_beta   90.00
_cell.angle_gamma   90.00
#
_symmetry.space_group_name_H-M   'P 1'
#
loop_
_entity.id
_entity.type
_entity.pdbx_description
1 polymer ?
#
loop_
_entity_poly.entity_id
_entity_poly.type
_entity_poly.pdbx_seq_one_letter_code
_entity_poly.pdbx_strand_id
1 'polypeptide(L)'
;CVDLGCDGNACHYPAFSAAVCKEVMNKNADFGLLFCGTGVGMMMSANKRSGIRAMLACDSFSVKMSRAHNNANILCLGGRVLSVEKAWELTRLFLCTSFEGGRHKERIEMYDKIL
;
A
#
# COMPACT_ATOMS: atom_id res chain seq x y z
N CYS A 1 -7.19 -13.90 1.07
CA CYS A 1 -5.92 -13.27 1.45
C CYS A 1 -4.80 -14.24 1.08
N VAL A 2 -3.75 -13.78 0.40
CA VAL A 2 -2.58 -14.59 0.04
C VAL A 2 -1.40 -14.04 0.82
N ASP A 3 -0.75 -14.88 1.61
CA ASP A 3 0.46 -14.53 2.34
C ASP A 3 1.70 -14.80 1.48
N LEU A 4 2.57 -13.80 1.33
CA LEU A 4 3.81 -13.88 0.55
C LEU A 4 5.05 -13.86 1.46
N GLY A 5 4.89 -14.09 2.76
CA GLY A 5 5.95 -14.22 3.76
C GLY A 5 6.19 -12.95 4.59
N CYS A 6 7.25 -12.90 5.40
CA CYS A 6 8.40 -13.83 5.48
C CYS A 6 8.21 -15.02 6.45
N ASP A 7 9.21 -15.89 6.51
CA ASP A 7 9.29 -17.10 7.34
C ASP A 7 9.83 -16.85 8.77
N GLY A 8 9.90 -15.58 9.19
CA GLY A 8 10.42 -15.16 10.50
C GLY A 8 11.94 -14.95 10.55
N ASN A 9 12.68 -15.23 9.47
CA ASN A 9 14.11 -14.96 9.38
C ASN A 9 14.41 -13.53 8.94
N ALA A 10 15.64 -13.08 9.20
CA ALA A 10 16.13 -11.80 8.69
C ALA A 10 16.07 -11.79 7.15
N CYS A 11 15.51 -10.74 6.57
CA CYS A 11 15.22 -10.70 5.15
C CYS A 11 15.25 -9.28 4.57
N HIS A 12 15.27 -9.19 3.23
CA HIS A 12 15.30 -7.92 2.53
C HIS A 12 13.90 -7.54 2.03
N TYR A 13 13.31 -6.55 2.69
CA TYR A 13 11.96 -6.06 2.40
C TYR A 13 11.66 -5.73 0.92
N PRO A 14 12.62 -5.30 0.06
CA PRO A 14 12.32 -5.05 -1.35
C PRO A 14 11.80 -6.27 -2.09
N ALA A 15 12.27 -7.49 -1.77
CA ALA A 15 11.81 -8.71 -2.42
C ALA A 15 10.32 -8.99 -2.14
N PHE A 16 9.88 -8.81 -0.89
CA PHE A 16 8.49 -9.00 -0.49
C PHE A 16 7.58 -7.92 -1.06
N SER A 17 8.03 -6.66 -1.08
CA SER A 17 7.28 -5.60 -1.77
C SER A 17 7.12 -5.90 -3.26
N ALA A 18 8.14 -6.49 -3.90
CA ALA A 18 8.06 -6.86 -5.31
C ALA A 18 7.01 -7.93 -5.57
N ALA A 19 6.96 -8.96 -4.70
CA ALA A 19 6.00 -10.05 -4.79
C ALA A 19 4.56 -9.54 -4.63
N VAL A 20 4.28 -8.73 -3.61
CA VAL A 20 2.94 -8.15 -3.41
C VAL A 20 2.55 -7.22 -4.57
N CYS A 21 3.46 -6.35 -5.01
CA CYS A 21 3.21 -5.48 -6.16
C CYS A 21 2.87 -6.30 -7.42
N LYS A 22 3.55 -7.42 -7.65
CA LYS A 22 3.31 -8.29 -8.81
C LYS A 22 1.88 -8.83 -8.80
N GLU A 23 1.40 -9.33 -7.67
CA GLU A 23 0.03 -9.84 -7.56
C GLU A 23 -1.02 -8.75 -7.81
N VAL A 24 -0.80 -7.54 -7.29
CA VAL A 24 -1.69 -6.40 -7.50
C VAL A 24 -1.68 -5.95 -8.97
N MET A 25 -0.51 -5.84 -9.59
CA MET A 25 -0.39 -5.44 -11.02
C MET A 25 -1.02 -6.48 -11.95
N ASN A 26 -0.89 -7.76 -11.63
CA ASN A 26 -1.49 -8.87 -12.38
C ASN A 26 -3.00 -9.02 -12.14
N LYS A 27 -3.59 -8.22 -11.24
CA LYS A 27 -5.00 -8.31 -10.83
C LYS A 27 -5.37 -9.65 -10.19
N ASN A 28 -4.38 -10.34 -9.60
CA ASN A 28 -4.62 -11.53 -8.77
C ASN A 28 -5.09 -11.14 -7.35
N ALA A 29 -4.86 -9.88 -6.96
CA ALA A 29 -5.36 -9.28 -5.74
C ALA A 29 -5.75 -7.81 -6.00
N ASP A 30 -6.83 -7.35 -5.38
CA ASP A 30 -7.28 -5.95 -5.51
C ASP A 30 -6.39 -4.97 -4.73
N PHE A 31 -5.84 -5.43 -3.61
CA PHE A 31 -5.05 -4.62 -2.68
C PHE A 31 -3.84 -5.40 -2.15
N GLY A 32 -2.77 -4.67 -1.84
CA GLY A 32 -1.59 -5.17 -1.13
C GLY A 32 -1.45 -4.57 0.27
N LEU A 33 -1.02 -5.39 1.23
CA LEU A 33 -0.61 -4.94 2.56
C LEU A 33 0.86 -5.27 2.75
N LEU A 34 1.67 -4.29 3.17
CA LEU A 34 3.11 -4.44 3.38
C LEU A 34 3.51 -4.02 4.78
N PHE A 35 4.41 -4.79 5.39
CA PHE A 35 4.82 -4.58 6.78
C PHE A 35 6.33 -4.53 6.89
N CYS A 36 6.86 -3.51 7.56
CA CYS A 36 8.25 -3.52 8.06
C CYS A 36 8.34 -2.70 9.36
N GLY A 37 9.55 -2.41 9.86
CA GLY A 37 9.70 -1.65 11.10
C GLY A 37 8.93 -0.34 11.11
N THR A 38 9.13 0.51 10.10
CA THR A 38 8.46 1.82 9.99
C THR A 38 7.44 1.90 8.85
N GLY A 39 7.36 0.90 7.98
CA GLY A 39 6.59 0.92 6.74
C GLY A 39 7.19 1.79 5.61
N VAL A 40 8.10 2.71 5.94
CA VAL A 40 8.68 3.67 4.97
C VAL A 40 9.45 2.95 3.86
N GLY A 41 10.31 1.98 4.21
CA GLY A 41 11.08 1.22 3.23
C GLY A 41 10.20 0.43 2.26
N MET A 42 9.11 -0.15 2.76
CA MET A 42 8.12 -0.84 1.93
C MET A 42 7.47 0.12 0.94
N MET A 43 7.02 1.29 1.41
CA MET A 43 6.43 2.32 0.56
C MET A 43 7.40 2.80 -0.52
N MET A 44 8.65 3.12 -0.14
CA MET A 44 9.68 3.56 -1.07
C MET A 44 9.98 2.51 -2.13
N SER A 45 10.09 1.23 -1.75
CA SER A 45 10.35 0.15 -2.70
C SER A 45 9.15 -0.12 -3.61
N ALA A 46 7.94 -0.17 -3.07
CA ALA A 46 6.71 -0.45 -3.81
C ALA A 46 6.44 0.59 -4.91
N ASN A 47 6.55 1.87 -4.59
CA ASN A 47 6.28 2.99 -5.51
C ASN A 47 7.28 3.14 -6.68
N LYS A 48 8.31 2.28 -6.76
CA LYS A 48 9.19 2.21 -7.95
C LYS A 48 8.59 1.43 -9.12
N ARG A 49 7.42 0.81 -8.94
CA ARG A 49 6.77 -0.02 -9.97
C ARG A 49 5.59 0.73 -10.57
N SER A 50 5.53 0.77 -11.90
CA SER A 50 4.43 1.40 -12.62
C SER A 50 3.09 0.75 -12.23
N GLY A 51 2.05 1.58 -12.10
CA GLY A 51 0.73 1.15 -11.65
C GLY A 51 0.58 0.91 -10.13
N ILE A 52 1.67 0.98 -9.34
CA ILE A 52 1.61 0.89 -7.88
C ILE A 52 1.50 2.28 -7.26
N ARG A 53 0.55 2.41 -6.33
CA ARG A 53 0.32 3.61 -5.51
C ARG A 53 0.23 3.16 -4.05
N ALA A 54 1.39 3.09 -3.41
CA ALA A 54 1.55 2.68 -2.03
C ALA A 54 1.52 3.89 -1.09
N MET A 55 0.77 3.77 0.01
CA MET A 55 0.65 4.77 1.07
C MET A 55 1.18 4.20 2.40
N LEU A 56 1.90 5.02 3.18
CA LEU A 56 2.25 4.70 4.56
C LEU A 56 1.09 5.05 5.51
N ALA A 57 0.64 4.08 6.30
CA ALA A 57 -0.41 4.26 7.28
C ALA A 57 0.08 5.06 8.50
N CYS A 58 -0.18 6.38 8.51
CA CYS A 58 0.15 7.25 9.65
C CYS A 58 -1.09 7.61 10.48
N ASP A 59 -2.18 7.99 9.80
CA ASP A 59 -3.40 8.48 10.42
C ASP A 59 -4.64 8.16 9.54
N SER A 60 -5.82 8.21 10.15
CA SER A 60 -7.07 7.78 9.52
C SER A 60 -7.48 8.70 8.35
N PHE A 61 -7.21 10.01 8.44
CA PHE A 61 -7.53 10.94 7.36
C PHE A 61 -6.68 10.65 6.13
N SER A 62 -5.36 10.56 6.28
CA SER A 62 -4.44 10.31 5.18
C SER A 62 -4.69 8.95 4.54
N VAL A 63 -4.99 7.91 5.33
CA VAL A 63 -5.37 6.59 4.81
C VAL A 63 -6.65 6.66 3.98
N LYS A 64 -7.71 7.30 4.49
CA LYS A 64 -8.96 7.48 3.75
C LYS A 64 -8.74 8.26 2.45
N MET A 65 -8.04 9.40 2.52
CA MET A 65 -7.78 10.23 1.35
C MET A 65 -6.89 9.54 0.32
N SER A 66 -5.94 8.71 0.74
CA SER A 66 -5.11 7.94 -0.20
C SER A 66 -5.96 7.01 -1.08
N ARG A 67 -7.03 6.44 -0.53
CA ARG A 67 -8.00 5.64 -1.29
C ARG A 67 -8.92 6.52 -2.12
N ALA A 68 -9.59 7.46 -1.48
CA ALA A 68 -10.60 8.32 -2.08
C ALA A 68 -10.04 9.17 -3.24
N HIS A 69 -8.85 9.74 -3.08
CA HIS A 69 -8.26 10.69 -4.02
C HIS A 69 -7.10 10.13 -4.85
N ASN A 70 -6.34 9.16 -4.35
CA ASN A 70 -5.15 8.66 -5.05
C ASN A 70 -5.35 7.23 -5.56
N ASN A 71 -6.51 6.63 -5.31
CA ASN A 71 -6.79 5.23 -5.60
C ASN A 71 -5.62 4.31 -5.20
N ALA A 72 -5.07 4.53 -4.00
CA ALA A 72 -3.94 3.75 -3.49
C ALA A 72 -4.32 2.26 -3.49
N ASN A 73 -3.44 1.41 -4.00
CA ASN A 73 -3.66 -0.04 -4.10
C ASN A 73 -2.74 -0.85 -3.17
N ILE A 74 -1.83 -0.18 -2.46
CA ILE A 74 -1.01 -0.79 -1.42
C ILE A 74 -1.03 0.06 -0.14
N LEU A 75 -1.22 -0.57 1.01
CA LEU A 75 -1.06 0.03 2.34
C LEU A 75 0.21 -0.52 3.01
N CYS A 76 1.11 0.38 3.41
CA CYS A 76 2.32 0.05 4.16
C CYS A 76 2.12 0.36 5.64
N LEU A 77 2.46 -0.57 6.52
CA LEU A 77 2.25 -0.49 7.97
C LEU A 77 3.60 -0.65 8.71
N GLY A 78 3.80 0.17 9.73
CA GLY A 78 5.00 0.15 10.56
C GLY A 78 4.80 -0.66 11.84
N GLY A 79 5.38 -1.86 11.90
CA GLY A 79 5.25 -2.76 13.07
C GLY A 79 5.96 -2.29 14.34
N ARG A 80 6.84 -1.27 14.25
CA ARG A 80 7.46 -0.60 15.41
C ARG A 80 6.85 0.77 15.71
N VAL A 81 5.83 1.18 14.94
CA VAL A 81 5.25 2.53 14.97
C VAL A 81 3.78 2.49 15.39
N LEU A 82 3.02 1.54 14.86
CA LEU A 82 1.59 1.39 15.14
C LEU A 82 1.34 0.34 16.20
N SER A 83 0.34 0.56 17.04
CA SER A 83 -0.28 -0.52 17.81
C SER A 83 -1.05 -1.46 16.88
N VAL A 84 -1.30 -2.69 17.32
CA VAL A 84 -2.06 -3.68 16.55
C VAL A 84 -3.48 -3.16 16.28
N GLU A 85 -4.12 -2.55 17.27
CA GLU A 85 -5.47 -2.00 17.16
C GLU A 85 -5.52 -0.87 16.12
N LYS A 86 -4.51 0.01 16.13
CA LYS A 86 -4.42 1.11 15.16
C LYS A 86 -4.15 0.58 13.75
N ALA A 87 -3.28 -0.42 13.61
CA ALA A 87 -3.02 -1.06 12.32
C ALA A 87 -4.30 -1.71 11.75
N TRP A 88 -5.09 -2.37 12.59
CA TRP A 88 -6.39 -2.93 12.20
C TRP A 88 -7.40 -1.86 11.77
N GLU A 89 -7.54 -0.78 12.55
CA GLU A 89 -8.42 0.34 12.22
C GLU A 89 -8.08 0.94 10.85
N LEU A 90 -6.80 1.25 10.62
CA LEU A 90 -6.32 1.85 9.38
C LEU A 90 -6.46 0.89 8.20
N THR A 91 -6.17 -0.40 8.39
CA THR A 91 -6.34 -1.42 7.36
C THR A 91 -7.81 -1.54 6.94
N ARG A 92 -8.73 -1.59 7.90
CA ARG A 92 -10.18 -1.63 7.61
C ARG A 92 -10.63 -0.37 6.87
N LEU A 93 -10.20 0.81 7.32
CA LEU A 93 -10.52 2.08 6.67
C LEU A 93 -10.03 2.10 5.22
N PHE A 94 -8.81 1.63 4.97
CA PHE A 94 -8.25 1.53 3.63
C PHE A 94 -9.09 0.61 2.73
N LEU A 95 -9.39 -0.61 3.19
CA LEU A 95 -10.11 -1.61 2.41
C LEU A 95 -11.57 -1.23 2.15
N CYS A 96 -12.21 -0.49 3.05
CA CYS A 96 -13.60 -0.07 2.92
C CYS A 96 -13.79 1.28 2.22
N THR A 97 -12.71 2.03 1.94
CA THR A 97 -12.83 3.32 1.25
C THR A 97 -12.77 3.14 -0.27
N SER A 98 -13.84 3.53 -0.95
CA SER A 98 -13.93 3.57 -2.41
C SER A 98 -13.16 4.76 -2.99
N PHE A 99 -12.68 4.59 -4.23
CA PHE A 99 -12.10 5.69 -4.99
C PHE A 99 -13.22 6.60 -5.52
N GLU A 100 -13.04 7.92 -5.42
CA GLU A 100 -14.07 8.90 -5.80
C GLU A 100 -14.07 9.23 -7.29
N GLY A 101 -12.99 8.93 -8.02
CA GLY A 101 -12.92 9.24 -9.45
C GLY A 101 -12.94 10.75 -9.73
N GLY A 102 -13.66 11.15 -10.79
CA GLY A 102 -13.74 12.56 -11.22
C GLY A 102 -12.35 13.17 -11.45
N ARG A 103 -12.14 14.40 -10.94
CA ARG A 103 -10.88 15.15 -11.04
C ARG A 103 -9.64 14.40 -10.53
N HIS A 104 -9.83 13.39 -9.69
CA HIS A 104 -8.74 12.62 -9.10
C HIS A 104 -8.10 11.66 -10.10
N LYS A 105 -8.88 11.22 -11.10
CA LYS A 105 -8.41 10.29 -12.14
C LYS A 105 -7.30 10.90 -13.00
N GLU A 106 -7.43 12.18 -13.36
CA GLU A 106 -6.43 12.92 -14.16
C GLU A 106 -5.05 12.88 -13.50
N ARG A 107 -4.99 13.06 -12.18
CA ARG A 107 -3.72 13.03 -11.42
C ARG A 107 -3.10 11.63 -11.38
N ILE A 108 -3.91 10.59 -11.34
CA ILE A 108 -3.43 9.20 -11.41
C ILE A 108 -2.84 8.93 -12.80
N GLU A 109 -3.51 9.37 -13.86
CA GLU A 109 -3.00 9.25 -15.22
C GLU A 109 -1.71 10.04 -15.44
N MET A 110 -1.48 11.12 -14.69
CA MET A 110 -0.19 11.81 -14.66
C MET A 110 0.88 10.97 -13.96
N TYR A 111 0.58 10.30 -12.84
CA TYR A 111 1.55 9.44 -12.14
C TYR A 111 2.06 8.32 -13.05
N ASP A 112 1.15 7.67 -13.77
CA ASP A 112 1.47 6.54 -14.64
C ASP A 112 2.38 6.94 -15.83
N LYS A 113 2.52 8.24 -16.12
CA LYS A 113 3.41 8.78 -17.17
C LYS A 113 4.79 9.21 -16.67
N ILE A 114 5.03 9.25 -15.36
CA ILE A 114 6.32 9.65 -14.77
C ILE A 114 7.33 8.49 -14.77
N LEU A 115 6.84 7.24 -14.80
CA LEU A 115 7.63 6.01 -14.81
C LEU A 115 7.68 5.41 -16.22
#